data_AF-A0A963KN19-F1
#
_entry.id   AF-A0A963KN19-F1
#
_cell.length_a   1.000
_cell.length_b   1.000
_cell.length_c   1.000
_cell.angle_alpha   90.00
_cell.angle_beta   90.00
_cell.angle_gamma   90.00
#
_symmetry.space_group_name_H-M   'P 1'
#
loop_
_entity.id
_entity.type
_entity.pdbx_description
1 polymer ?
#
loop_
_entity_poly.entity_id
_entity_poly.type
_entity_poly.pdbx_seq_one_letter_code
_entity_poly.pdbx_strand_id
1 'polypeptide(L)'
;MTGKPQSDQDALNRLADALVEDLLETSDQDILAEVREDNDDPSAIAANMRAMFEKTVASAGKARLAAARSAIVQDRQRSAVVISLDPAEARRRLERIVANDPETARKLTLAARKGEGLSDSDVLSMLEDLEELGVQPPPDQTDDNA
;
A
#
# COMPACT_ATOMS: atom_id res chain seq x y z
N MET A 1 24.15 -29.57 53.28
CA MET A 1 23.82 -28.54 52.26
C MET A 1 22.44 -28.00 52.58
N THR A 2 22.34 -26.77 53.10
CA THR A 2 21.08 -26.16 53.54
C THR A 2 20.55 -25.24 52.45
N GLY A 3 19.51 -25.68 51.73
CA GLY A 3 18.81 -24.87 50.74
C GLY A 3 18.10 -23.68 51.40
N LYS A 4 18.21 -22.51 50.79
CA LYS A 4 17.56 -21.27 51.23
C LYS A 4 16.03 -21.45 51.17
N PRO A 5 15.25 -20.97 52.15
CA PRO A 5 13.79 -21.08 52.11
C PRO A 5 13.27 -20.33 50.88
N GLN A 6 12.46 -21.02 50.08
CA GLN A 6 11.84 -20.48 48.87
C GLN A 6 10.81 -19.42 49.25
N SER A 7 10.80 -18.27 48.57
CA SER A 7 9.89 -17.18 48.90
C SER A 7 8.47 -17.49 48.43
N ASP A 8 7.45 -16.92 49.07
CA ASP A 8 6.05 -17.06 48.64
C ASP A 8 5.85 -16.62 47.18
N GLN A 9 6.65 -15.65 46.72
CA GLN A 9 6.65 -15.18 45.34
C GLN A 9 7.15 -16.26 44.36
N ASP A 10 8.18 -17.02 44.73
CA ASP A 10 8.66 -18.16 43.93
C ASP A 10 7.64 -19.31 43.91
N ALA A 11 6.82 -19.45 44.95
CA ALA A 11 5.73 -20.43 44.97
C ALA A 11 4.59 -20.02 44.03
N LEU A 12 4.20 -18.74 44.03
CA LEU A 12 3.18 -18.21 43.12
C LEU A 12 3.61 -18.27 41.66
N ASN A 13 4.87 -17.95 41.35
CA ASN A 13 5.39 -18.05 39.99
C ASN A 13 5.32 -19.49 39.47
N ARG A 14 5.72 -20.48 40.27
CA ARG A 14 5.60 -21.89 39.88
C ARG A 14 4.16 -22.34 39.65
N LEU A 15 3.20 -21.82 40.42
CA LEU A 15 1.79 -22.10 40.19
C LEU A 15 1.31 -21.47 38.87
N ALA A 16 1.69 -20.22 38.60
CA ALA A 16 1.36 -19.56 37.35
C ALA A 16 1.94 -20.33 36.15
N ASP A 17 3.21 -20.75 36.23
CA ASP A 17 3.85 -21.55 35.20
C ASP A 17 3.12 -22.89 34.97
N ALA A 18 2.73 -23.57 36.06
CA ALA A 18 2.00 -24.83 35.96
C ALA A 18 0.60 -24.66 35.34
N LEU A 19 -0.12 -23.58 35.66
CA LEU A 19 -1.43 -23.29 35.07
C LEU A 19 -1.33 -22.91 33.59
N VAL A 20 -0.27 -22.20 33.20
CA VAL A 20 -0.02 -21.87 31.80
C VAL A 20 0.33 -23.14 31.02
N GLU A 21 1.18 -24.02 31.57
CA GLU A 21 1.50 -25.30 30.91
C GLU A 21 0.25 -26.15 30.72
N ASP A 22 -0.57 -26.30 31.76
CA ASP A 22 -1.83 -27.04 31.70
C ASP A 22 -2.78 -26.50 30.60
N LEU A 23 -2.93 -25.17 30.52
CA LEU A 23 -3.72 -24.53 29.48
C LEU A 23 -3.17 -24.78 28.07
N LEU A 24 -1.84 -24.82 27.91
CA LEU A 24 -1.19 -25.08 26.63
C LEU A 24 -1.22 -26.57 26.24
N GLU A 25 -1.23 -27.46 27.23
CA GLU A 25 -1.34 -28.92 27.05
C GLU A 25 -2.80 -29.37 26.84
N THR A 26 -3.78 -28.53 27.16
CA THR A 26 -5.21 -28.83 27.00
C THR A 26 -5.54 -29.13 25.54
N SER A 27 -6.14 -30.29 25.28
CA SER A 27 -6.46 -30.71 23.92
C SER A 27 -7.70 -30.00 23.38
N ASP A 28 -7.80 -29.87 22.05
CA ASP A 28 -9.02 -29.36 21.39
C ASP A 28 -10.28 -30.14 21.82
N GLN A 29 -10.15 -31.44 22.10
CA GLN A 29 -11.28 -32.27 22.52
C GLN A 29 -11.76 -31.89 23.92
N ASP A 30 -10.84 -31.61 24.84
CA ASP A 30 -11.13 -31.22 26.21
C ASP A 30 -11.75 -29.82 26.23
N ILE A 31 -11.19 -28.86 25.48
CA ILE A 31 -11.78 -27.52 25.31
C ILE A 31 -13.22 -27.61 24.80
N LEU A 32 -13.47 -28.45 23.79
CA LEU A 32 -14.82 -28.64 23.25
C LEU A 32 -15.75 -29.40 24.21
N ALA A 33 -15.22 -30.21 25.12
CA ALA A 33 -15.99 -30.90 26.13
C ALA A 33 -16.44 -29.91 27.22
N GLU A 34 -15.52 -29.08 27.74
CA GLU A 34 -15.81 -28.04 28.73
C GLU A 34 -16.91 -27.08 28.26
N VAL A 35 -16.81 -26.59 27.03
CA VAL A 35 -17.85 -25.70 26.44
C VAL A 35 -19.23 -26.38 26.44
N ARG A 36 -19.30 -27.69 26.19
CA ARG A 36 -20.58 -28.42 26.22
C ARG A 36 -21.06 -28.68 27.64
N GLU A 37 -20.16 -28.88 28.59
CA GLU A 37 -20.50 -29.02 30.01
C GLU A 37 -21.11 -27.73 30.57
N ASP A 38 -20.65 -26.59 30.08
CA ASP A 38 -21.22 -25.26 30.37
C ASP A 38 -22.55 -24.99 29.65
N ASN A 39 -23.10 -25.98 28.92
CA ASN A 39 -24.33 -25.90 28.11
C ASN A 39 -24.26 -24.92 26.93
N ASP A 40 -23.05 -24.59 26.46
CA ASP A 40 -22.85 -23.83 25.23
C ASP A 40 -22.68 -24.74 24.00
N ASP A 41 -22.87 -24.17 22.80
CA ASP A 41 -22.63 -24.86 21.51
C ASP A 41 -21.34 -24.34 20.86
N PRO A 42 -20.27 -25.17 20.79
CA PRO A 42 -19.04 -24.80 20.11
C PRO A 42 -19.24 -24.38 18.64
N SER A 43 -20.23 -24.98 17.96
CA SER A 43 -20.51 -24.67 16.55
C SER A 43 -21.08 -23.27 16.40
N ALA A 44 -21.99 -22.87 17.30
CA ALA A 44 -22.56 -21.52 17.34
C ALA A 44 -21.50 -20.46 17.67
N ILE A 45 -20.61 -20.74 18.64
CA ILE A 45 -19.49 -19.84 18.98
C ILE A 45 -18.58 -19.65 17.76
N ALA A 46 -18.18 -20.74 17.11
CA ALA A 46 -17.34 -20.66 15.92
C ALA A 46 -18.03 -19.91 14.76
N ALA A 47 -19.33 -20.11 14.56
CA ALA A 47 -20.09 -19.39 13.55
C ALA A 47 -20.15 -17.87 13.83
N ASN A 48 -20.35 -17.48 15.09
CA ASN A 48 -20.34 -16.08 15.51
C ASN A 48 -18.96 -15.43 15.23
N MET A 49 -17.88 -16.10 15.61
CA MET A 49 -16.52 -15.61 15.34
C MET A 49 -16.25 -15.43 13.84
N ARG A 50 -16.66 -16.39 13.01
CA ARG A 50 -16.55 -16.26 11.53
C ARG A 50 -17.31 -15.04 11.01
N ALA A 51 -18.56 -14.86 11.44
CA ALA A 51 -19.37 -13.72 11.02
C ALA A 51 -18.73 -12.37 11.44
N MET A 52 -18.12 -12.31 12.62
CA MET A 52 -17.40 -11.13 13.09
C MET A 52 -16.17 -10.83 12.21
N PHE A 53 -15.39 -11.85 11.85
CA PHE A 53 -14.24 -11.69 10.96
C PHE A 53 -14.67 -11.23 9.56
N GLU A 54 -15.69 -11.85 8.97
CA GLU A 54 -16.22 -11.48 7.66
C GLU A 54 -16.67 -10.01 7.63
N LYS A 55 -17.40 -9.57 8.67
CA LYS A 55 -17.81 -8.17 8.82
C LYS A 55 -16.61 -7.23 8.89
N THR A 56 -15.57 -7.63 9.61
CA THR A 56 -14.35 -6.83 9.79
C THR A 56 -13.58 -6.70 8.47
N VAL A 57 -13.40 -7.81 7.74
CA VAL A 57 -12.76 -7.83 6.41
C VAL A 57 -13.54 -6.94 5.44
N ALA A 58 -14.87 -7.05 5.42
CA ALA A 58 -15.71 -6.22 4.56
C ALA A 58 -15.58 -4.73 4.89
N SER A 59 -15.52 -4.38 6.19
CA SER A 59 -15.36 -2.99 6.63
C SER A 59 -13.98 -2.42 6.25
N ALA A 60 -12.91 -3.19 6.48
CA ALA A 60 -11.56 -2.81 6.08
C ALA A 60 -11.45 -2.61 4.55
N GLY A 61 -12.08 -3.49 3.77
CA GLY A 61 -12.16 -3.36 2.31
C GLY A 61 -12.88 -2.07 1.87
N LYS A 62 -14.02 -1.76 2.49
CA LYS A 62 -14.76 -0.50 2.23
C LYS A 62 -13.93 0.73 2.58
N ALA A 63 -13.24 0.72 3.71
CA ALA A 63 -12.37 1.82 4.13
C ALA A 63 -11.22 2.04 3.12
N ARG A 64 -10.56 0.95 2.69
CA ARG A 64 -9.50 1.02 1.67
C ARG A 64 -10.02 1.57 0.34
N LEU A 65 -11.19 1.13 -0.10
CA LEU A 65 -11.82 1.64 -1.33
C LEU A 65 -12.16 3.13 -1.21
N ALA A 66 -12.72 3.56 -0.07
CA ALA A 66 -13.04 4.97 0.18
C ALA A 66 -11.78 5.85 0.17
N ALA A 67 -10.69 5.39 0.81
CA ALA A 67 -9.40 6.07 0.79
C ALA A 67 -8.86 6.20 -0.65
N ALA A 68 -8.87 5.13 -1.44
CA ALA A 68 -8.44 5.15 -2.83
C ALA A 68 -9.28 6.13 -3.69
N ARG A 69 -10.61 6.13 -3.50
CA ARG A 69 -11.50 7.10 -4.17
C ARG A 69 -11.17 8.54 -3.80
N SER A 70 -10.90 8.81 -2.52
CA SER A 70 -10.50 10.14 -2.06
C SER A 70 -9.15 10.56 -2.67
N ALA A 71 -8.19 9.65 -2.74
CA ALA A 71 -6.89 9.92 -3.37
C ALA A 71 -7.04 10.30 -4.85
N ILE A 72 -7.86 9.60 -5.63
CA ILE A 72 -8.13 9.94 -7.03
C ILE A 72 -8.78 11.33 -7.16
N VAL A 73 -9.70 11.69 -6.26
CA VAL A 73 -10.33 13.01 -6.29
C VAL A 73 -9.30 14.10 -5.96
N GLN A 74 -8.45 13.88 -4.97
CA GLN A 74 -7.39 14.82 -4.61
C GLN A 74 -6.36 14.98 -5.74
N ASP A 75 -6.02 13.88 -6.41
CA ASP A 75 -5.13 13.87 -7.56
C ASP A 75 -5.71 14.69 -8.71
N ARG A 76 -7.00 14.50 -9.04
CA ARG A 76 -7.70 15.34 -10.03
C ARG A 76 -7.83 16.81 -9.64
N GLN A 77 -7.84 17.11 -8.34
CA GLN A 77 -7.95 18.47 -7.80
C GLN A 77 -6.62 19.17 -7.64
N ARG A 78 -5.50 18.42 -7.63
CA ARG A 78 -4.23 19.01 -7.99
C ARG A 78 -4.36 19.40 -9.45
N SER A 79 -4.76 20.64 -9.68
CA SER A 79 -4.49 21.28 -10.96
C SER A 79 -3.00 21.09 -11.20
N ALA A 80 -2.69 20.26 -12.19
CA ALA A 80 -1.58 20.50 -13.09
C ALA A 80 -1.45 22.02 -13.18
N VAL A 81 -0.32 22.55 -12.70
CA VAL A 81 0.01 23.94 -13.02
C VAL A 81 0.23 23.88 -14.52
N VAL A 82 -0.84 24.10 -15.28
CA VAL A 82 -0.80 24.18 -16.74
C VAL A 82 0.03 25.42 -17.01
N ILE A 83 1.34 25.26 -17.01
CA ILE A 83 2.23 26.16 -17.71
C ILE A 83 1.75 26.02 -19.14
N SER A 84 1.08 27.05 -19.65
CA SER A 84 0.66 27.09 -21.04
C SER A 84 1.92 27.15 -21.90
N LEU A 85 2.60 26.02 -22.07
CA LEU A 85 3.61 25.85 -23.09
C LEU A 85 2.88 25.96 -24.42
N ASP A 86 3.44 26.75 -25.33
CA ASP A 86 3.07 26.69 -26.73
C ASP A 86 3.13 25.21 -27.19
N PRO A 87 2.07 24.65 -27.81
CA PRO A 87 2.07 23.27 -28.29
C PRO A 87 3.30 22.89 -29.12
N ALA A 88 3.86 23.83 -29.88
CA ALA A 88 5.08 23.60 -30.63
C ALA A 88 6.31 23.41 -29.72
N GLU A 89 6.41 24.16 -28.62
CA GLU A 89 7.49 24.02 -27.64
C GLU A 89 7.34 22.74 -26.83
N ALA A 90 6.10 22.34 -26.49
CA ALA A 90 5.83 21.08 -25.80
C ALA A 90 6.32 19.88 -26.64
N ARG A 91 6.02 19.87 -27.94
CA ARG A 91 6.49 18.80 -28.85
C ARG A 91 8.01 18.77 -28.95
N ARG A 92 8.67 19.92 -29.09
CA ARG A 92 10.14 20.01 -29.10
C ARG A 92 10.77 19.49 -27.81
N ARG A 93 10.19 19.82 -26.66
CA ARG A 93 10.67 19.38 -25.34
C ARG A 93 10.55 17.86 -25.19
N LEU A 94 9.44 17.28 -25.64
CA LEU A 94 9.24 15.84 -25.65
C LEU A 94 10.25 15.13 -26.56
N GLU A 95 10.47 15.63 -27.77
CA GLU A 95 11.46 15.09 -28.70
C GLU A 95 12.87 15.12 -28.11
N ARG A 96 13.24 16.19 -27.40
CA ARG A 96 14.52 16.30 -26.70
C ARG A 96 14.67 15.26 -25.60
N ILE A 97 13.63 15.00 -24.81
CA ILE A 97 13.67 13.97 -23.76
C ILE A 97 13.88 12.59 -24.40
N VAL A 98 13.10 12.27 -25.43
CA VAL A 98 13.19 10.98 -26.14
C VAL A 98 14.56 10.79 -26.81
N ALA A 99 15.13 11.84 -27.38
CA ALA A 99 16.43 11.77 -28.07
C ALA A 99 17.61 11.62 -27.09
N ASN A 100 17.53 12.24 -25.91
CA ASN A 100 18.63 12.28 -24.94
C ASN A 100 18.53 11.22 -23.85
N ASP A 101 17.36 10.58 -23.67
CA ASP A 101 17.17 9.49 -22.72
C ASP A 101 16.59 8.23 -23.41
N PRO A 102 17.47 7.34 -23.91
CA PRO A 102 17.07 6.08 -24.53
C PRO A 102 16.30 5.14 -23.59
N GLU A 103 16.50 5.23 -22.28
CA GLU A 103 15.79 4.42 -21.29
C GLU A 103 14.34 4.90 -21.12
N THR A 104 14.13 6.22 -21.07
CA THR A 104 12.77 6.80 -21.12
C THR A 104 12.09 6.49 -22.44
N ALA A 105 12.79 6.61 -23.58
CA ALA A 105 12.25 6.29 -24.91
C ALA A 105 11.80 4.82 -25.08
N ARG A 106 12.38 3.89 -24.31
CA ARG A 106 12.00 2.47 -24.28
C ARG A 106 10.74 2.19 -23.45
N LYS A 107 10.45 3.04 -22.47
CA LYS A 107 9.28 2.92 -21.59
C LYS A 107 8.02 3.54 -22.19
N LEU A 108 8.16 4.37 -23.22
CA LEU A 108 7.05 4.97 -23.97
C LEU A 108 6.52 4.04 -25.07
N THR A 109 5.24 4.19 -25.40
CA THR A 109 4.63 3.47 -26.54
C THR A 109 5.20 3.99 -27.87
N LEU A 110 5.18 3.16 -28.92
CA LEU A 110 5.72 3.52 -30.24
C LEU A 110 5.10 4.81 -30.81
N ALA A 111 3.80 5.02 -30.58
CA ALA A 111 3.08 6.23 -30.99
C ALA A 111 3.51 7.45 -30.16
N ALA A 112 3.60 7.30 -28.83
CA ALA A 112 4.06 8.35 -27.93
C ALA A 112 5.51 8.79 -28.22
N ARG A 113 6.38 7.83 -28.56
CA ARG A 113 7.79 8.10 -28.93
C ARG A 113 7.93 8.96 -30.18
N LYS A 114 7.00 8.85 -31.13
CA LYS A 114 7.01 9.65 -32.37
C LYS A 114 6.16 10.93 -32.29
N GLY A 115 5.43 11.13 -31.18
CA GLY A 115 4.43 12.18 -31.08
C GLY A 115 3.27 12.06 -32.10
N GLU A 116 3.17 10.93 -32.80
CA GLU A 116 2.18 10.68 -33.85
C GLU A 116 0.82 10.35 -33.21
N GLY A 117 -0.22 11.11 -33.57
CA GLY A 117 -1.59 10.86 -33.09
C GLY A 117 -1.91 11.38 -31.69
N LEU A 118 -0.98 12.06 -31.02
CA LEU A 118 -1.23 12.73 -29.74
C LEU A 118 -1.79 14.14 -29.97
N SER A 119 -2.87 14.49 -29.26
CA SER A 119 -3.35 15.87 -29.21
C SER A 119 -2.38 16.76 -28.42
N ASP A 120 -2.47 18.08 -28.59
CA ASP A 120 -1.60 19.00 -27.87
C ASP A 120 -1.78 18.90 -26.34
N SER A 121 -2.99 18.62 -25.87
CA SER A 121 -3.24 18.32 -24.46
C SER A 121 -2.57 17.02 -24.01
N ASP A 122 -2.55 15.97 -24.85
CA ASP A 122 -1.90 14.71 -24.49
C ASP A 122 -0.38 14.87 -24.39
N VAL A 123 0.22 15.70 -25.26
CA VAL A 123 1.66 16.02 -25.21
C VAL A 123 2.01 16.78 -23.93
N LEU A 124 1.18 17.75 -23.52
CA LEU A 124 1.39 18.50 -22.29
C LEU A 124 1.26 17.61 -21.04
N SER A 125 0.20 16.79 -20.95
CA SER A 125 0.02 15.85 -19.84
C SER A 125 1.18 14.86 -19.75
N MET A 126 1.66 14.36 -20.88
CA MET A 126 2.78 13.41 -20.89
C MET A 126 4.10 14.06 -20.47
N LEU A 127 4.31 15.35 -20.74
CA LEU A 127 5.47 16.08 -20.23
C LEU A 127 5.41 16.28 -18.71
N GLU A 128 4.22 16.52 -18.15
CA GLU A 128 4.03 16.61 -16.69
C GLU A 128 4.31 15.27 -16.02
N ASP A 129 3.79 14.16 -16.56
CA ASP A 129 4.06 12.82 -16.06
C ASP A 129 5.57 12.51 -16.06
N LEU A 130 6.29 12.91 -17.12
CA LEU A 130 7.73 12.74 -17.23
C LEU A 130 8.49 13.60 -16.21
N GLU A 131 8.04 14.83 -15.96
CA GLU A 131 8.63 15.71 -14.96
C GLU A 131 8.40 15.18 -13.52
N GLU A 132 7.23 14.62 -13.23
CA GLU A 132 6.94 13.95 -11.94
C GLU A 132 7.84 12.74 -11.71
N LEU A 133 8.20 12.02 -12.79
CA LEU A 133 9.17 10.92 -12.76
C LEU A 133 10.64 11.40 -12.67
N GLY A 134 10.87 12.70 -12.60
CA GLY A 134 12.20 13.31 -12.51
C GLY A 134 12.95 13.38 -13.84
N VAL A 135 12.26 13.15 -14.97
CA VAL A 135 12.83 13.23 -16.31
C VAL A 135 12.70 14.67 -16.81
N GLN A 136 13.81 15.41 -16.76
CA GLN A 136 13.86 16.79 -17.23
C GLN A 136 14.56 16.86 -18.60
N PRO A 137 14.11 17.73 -19.51
CA PRO A 137 14.88 18.01 -20.73
C PRO A 137 16.24 18.62 -20.35
N PRO A 138 17.29 18.39 -21.15
CA PRO A 138 18.55 19.08 -20.98
C PRO A 138 18.33 20.61 -21.06
N PRO A 139 19.09 21.41 -20.29
CA PRO A 139 18.98 22.87 -20.30
C PRO A 139 19.21 23.41 -21.72
N ASP A 140 18.46 24.45 -22.09
CA ASP A 140 18.67 25.14 -23.37
C ASP A 140 20.12 25.60 -23.46
N GLN A 141 20.88 25.02 -24.38
CA GLN A 141 22.12 25.62 -24.83
C GLN A 141 21.72 26.90 -25.57
N THR A 142 21.75 28.01 -24.85
CA THR A 142 21.82 29.32 -25.47
C THR A 142 23.11 29.33 -26.25
N ASP A 143 23.01 29.30 -27.57
CA ASP A 143 24.13 29.55 -28.48
C ASP A 143 24.61 30.99 -28.23
N ASP A 144 25.49 31.15 -27.24
CA ASP A 144 26.27 32.36 -27.03
C ASP A 144 27.44 32.29 -28.01
N ASN A 145 27.17 32.59 -29.28
CA ASN A 145 28.21 32.85 -30.29
C ASN A 145 28.14 34.33 -30.68
N ALA A 146 29.08 35.08 -30.09
CA ALA A 146 29.50 36.41 -30.51
C ALA A 146 30.22 36.39 -31.87
#